data_AF-A0A3F3H163-F1
#
_entry.id   AF-A0A3F3H163-F1
#
_cell.length_a   1.000
_cell.length_b   1.000
_cell.length_c   1.000
_cell.angle_alpha   90.00
_cell.angle_beta   90.00
_cell.angle_gamma   90.00
#
_symmetry.space_group_name_H-M   'P 1'
#
loop_
_entity.id
_entity.type
_entity.pdbx_description
1 polymer ?
#
loop_
_entity_poly.entity_id
_entity_poly.type
_entity_poly.pdbx_seq_one_letter_code
_entity_poly.pdbx_strand_id
1 'polypeptide(L)'
;MNEEAIRRAKVFFEQDYRERGKIKWNGFFLSDHTQKINRTKQASQEQLTWLEETPIYDMQFLCQEAFANHRKVLVQVNKTSTDQQPTKPVIEEVTAFDECGFWSGSKHYQYELVRHLEVIK
;
A
#
# COMPACT_ATOMS: atom_id res chain seq x y z
N MET A 1 -37.35 40.51 -10.11
CA MET A 1 -36.92 39.69 -8.95
C MET A 1 -38.09 38.79 -8.60
N ASN A 2 -37.94 37.47 -8.67
CA ASN A 2 -39.09 36.55 -8.80
C ASN A 2 -39.74 36.27 -7.43
N GLU A 3 -40.66 37.16 -7.01
CA GLU A 3 -41.38 37.12 -5.72
C GLU A 3 -42.06 35.78 -5.45
N GLU A 4 -42.44 35.07 -6.51
CA GLU A 4 -43.06 33.76 -6.42
C GLU A 4 -42.10 32.68 -5.90
N ALA A 5 -40.81 32.77 -6.23
CA ALA A 5 -39.80 31.86 -5.72
C ALA A 5 -39.58 32.05 -4.20
N ILE A 6 -39.61 33.31 -3.74
CA ILE A 6 -39.48 33.66 -2.32
C ILE A 6 -40.72 33.16 -1.56
N ARG A 7 -41.91 33.31 -2.14
CA ARG A 7 -43.15 32.83 -1.52
C ARG A 7 -43.16 31.30 -1.36
N ARG A 8 -42.70 30.56 -2.38
CA ARG A 8 -42.61 29.09 -2.32
C ARG A 8 -41.59 28.61 -1.29
N ALA A 9 -40.42 29.26 -1.22
CA ALA A 9 -39.41 28.94 -0.21
C ALA A 9 -39.94 29.15 1.21
N LYS A 10 -40.65 30.26 1.45
CA LYS A 10 -41.24 30.57 2.76
C LYS A 10 -42.25 29.49 3.20
N VAL A 11 -43.16 29.11 2.31
CA VAL A 11 -44.16 28.06 2.59
C VAL A 11 -43.49 26.73 2.94
N PHE A 12 -42.43 26.35 2.22
CA PHE A 12 -41.67 25.13 2.51
C PHE A 12 -41.07 25.14 3.92
N PHE A 13 -40.44 26.24 4.35
CA PHE A 13 -39.85 26.33 5.69
C PHE A 13 -40.89 26.42 6.81
N GLU A 14 -42.08 26.97 6.55
CA GLU A 14 -43.12 27.14 7.57
C GLU A 14 -44.03 25.92 7.72
N GLN A 15 -44.32 25.20 6.62
CA GLN A 15 -45.33 24.13 6.62
C GLN A 15 -44.74 22.72 6.47
N ASP A 16 -43.69 22.57 5.65
CA ASP A 16 -43.14 21.26 5.30
C ASP A 16 -41.85 20.93 6.05
N TYR A 17 -41.07 21.95 6.44
CA TYR A 17 -39.85 21.78 7.19
C TYR A 17 -40.14 21.44 8.65
N ARG A 18 -40.15 20.14 8.95
CA ARG A 18 -40.07 19.64 10.32
C ARG A 18 -38.60 19.48 10.67
N GLU A 19 -38.15 20.13 11.74
CA GLU A 19 -36.80 19.90 12.29
C GLU A 19 -36.59 18.40 12.50
N ARG A 20 -35.80 17.76 11.63
CA ARG A 20 -35.21 16.47 11.95
C ARG A 20 -34.06 16.80 12.88
N GLY A 21 -34.35 16.80 14.19
CA GLY A 21 -33.39 17.05 15.26
C GLY A 21 -32.03 16.43 14.93
N LYS A 22 -30.96 17.21 15.13
CA LYS A 22 -29.57 16.91 14.80
C LYS A 22 -29.31 15.40 14.69
N ILE A 23 -29.22 14.88 13.47
CA ILE A 23 -28.74 13.52 13.22
C ILE A 23 -27.27 13.52 13.66
N LYS A 24 -26.99 12.98 14.85
CA LYS A 24 -25.63 12.67 15.26
C LYS A 24 -25.12 11.60 14.29
N TRP A 25 -24.33 12.01 13.30
CA TRP A 25 -23.52 11.08 12.53
C TRP A 25 -22.75 10.20 13.52
N ASN A 26 -22.84 8.90 13.31
CA ASN A 26 -22.43 7.85 14.23
C ASN A 26 -20.94 7.94 14.58
N GLY A 27 -20.60 8.75 15.59
CA GLY A 27 -19.36 8.63 16.36
C GLY A 27 -18.06 9.16 15.75
N PHE A 28 -18.03 10.29 15.02
CA PHE A 28 -16.76 10.98 14.80
C PHE A 28 -16.43 11.90 15.99
N PHE A 29 -15.64 11.39 16.93
CA PHE A 29 -14.92 12.21 17.90
C PHE A 29 -13.86 13.01 17.14
N LEU A 30 -14.10 14.31 16.93
CA LEU A 30 -13.09 15.26 16.42
C LEU A 30 -11.99 15.61 17.45
N SER A 31 -11.82 14.78 18.48
CA SER A 31 -10.85 14.99 19.57
C SER A 31 -9.99 13.75 19.87
N ASP A 32 -9.86 12.82 18.91
CA ASP A 32 -8.83 11.77 18.96
C ASP A 32 -8.11 11.55 17.60
N HIS A 33 -8.21 12.53 16.69
CA HIS A 33 -7.71 12.44 15.31
C HIS A 33 -6.30 13.02 15.08
N THR A 34 -5.42 13.00 16.08
CA THR A 34 -4.01 13.41 15.86
C THR A 34 -2.99 12.35 16.29
N GLN A 35 -3.38 11.38 17.12
CA GLN A 35 -2.42 10.39 17.65
C GLN A 35 -2.21 9.21 16.68
N LYS A 36 -3.25 8.76 15.96
CA LYS A 36 -3.13 7.61 15.03
C LYS A 36 -2.53 7.94 13.66
N ILE A 37 -2.73 9.15 13.15
CA ILE A 37 -2.11 9.56 11.87
C ILE A 37 -0.59 9.76 12.05
N ASN A 38 -0.15 10.20 13.23
CA ASN A 38 1.28 10.38 13.51
C ASN A 38 2.02 9.05 13.70
N ARG A 39 1.40 8.03 14.30
CA ARG A 39 2.06 6.71 14.42
C ARG A 39 2.30 6.04 13.07
N THR A 40 1.37 6.17 12.12
CA THR A 40 1.58 5.66 10.75
C THR A 40 2.62 6.48 9.99
N LYS A 41 2.73 7.79 10.23
CA LYS A 41 3.76 8.65 9.63
C LYS A 41 5.17 8.43 10.21
N GLN A 42 5.29 8.10 11.49
CA GLN A 42 6.59 7.87 12.13
C GLN A 42 7.21 6.53 11.72
N ALA A 43 6.41 5.51 11.41
CA ALA A 43 6.90 4.26 10.83
C ALA A 43 7.27 4.38 9.34
N SER A 44 6.90 5.47 8.66
CA SER A 44 7.13 5.70 7.23
C SER A 44 8.27 6.68 6.93
N GLN A 45 9.06 7.06 7.94
CA GLN A 45 10.20 7.97 7.80
C GLN A 45 11.56 7.24 7.85
N GLU A 46 11.56 5.91 7.75
CA GLU A 46 12.80 5.21 7.39
C GLU A 46 13.09 5.51 5.92
N GLN A 47 14.18 6.23 5.66
CA GLN A 47 14.72 6.41 4.33
C GLN A 47 14.96 5.02 3.73
N LEU A 48 14.16 4.66 2.71
CA LEU A 48 14.34 3.41 2.00
C LEU A 48 15.70 3.45 1.33
N THR A 49 16.56 2.49 1.66
CA THR A 49 17.87 2.35 1.03
C THR A 49 17.86 1.19 0.04
N TRP A 50 18.76 1.28 -0.94
CA TRP A 50 19.06 0.15 -1.80
C TRP A 50 19.78 -0.92 -0.98
N LEU A 51 19.31 -2.15 -1.11
CA LEU A 51 20.04 -3.32 -0.64
C LEU A 51 21.17 -3.65 -1.62
N GLU A 52 22.11 -4.47 -1.14
CA GLU A 52 23.24 -4.96 -1.94
C GLU A 52 22.74 -5.74 -3.15
N GLU A 53 23.40 -5.57 -4.30
CA GLU A 53 22.97 -6.25 -5.51
C GLU A 53 23.33 -7.73 -5.46
N THR A 54 22.36 -8.59 -5.73
CA THR A 54 22.57 -10.04 -5.83
C THR A 54 22.89 -10.38 -7.29
N PRO A 55 24.00 -11.07 -7.60
CA PRO A 55 24.25 -11.55 -8.96
C PRO A 55 23.17 -12.53 -9.44
N ILE A 56 22.80 -12.47 -10.72
CA ILE A 56 21.75 -13.35 -11.31
C ILE A 56 22.04 -14.84 -11.05
N TYR A 57 23.31 -15.25 -11.16
CA TYR A 57 23.72 -16.64 -10.89
C TYR A 57 23.40 -17.07 -9.45
N ASP A 58 23.61 -16.19 -8.49
CA ASP A 58 23.31 -16.47 -7.08
C ASP A 58 21.79 -16.48 -6.82
N MET A 59 21.03 -15.63 -7.54
CA MET A 59 19.56 -15.60 -7.40
C MET A 59 18.92 -16.95 -7.73
N GLN A 60 19.41 -17.67 -8.75
CA GLN A 60 18.92 -19.00 -9.10
C GLN A 60 19.12 -20.00 -7.96
N PHE A 61 20.32 -20.01 -7.37
CA PHE A 61 20.63 -20.87 -6.23
C PHE A 61 19.77 -20.54 -5.01
N LEU A 62 19.57 -19.25 -4.72
CA LEU A 62 18.74 -18.79 -3.60
C LEU A 62 17.25 -19.14 -3.82
N CYS A 63 16.73 -19.03 -5.04
CA CYS A 63 15.38 -19.45 -5.37
C CYS A 63 15.22 -20.97 -5.21
N GLN A 64 16.21 -21.75 -5.64
CA GLN A 64 16.23 -23.20 -5.43
C GLN A 64 16.25 -23.56 -3.94
N GLU A 65 17.11 -22.91 -3.13
CA GLU A 65 17.16 -23.11 -1.69
C GLU A 65 15.81 -22.78 -1.04
N ALA A 66 15.23 -21.62 -1.36
CA ALA A 66 13.95 -21.20 -0.82
C ALA A 66 12.82 -22.17 -1.17
N PHE A 67 12.74 -22.57 -2.45
CA PHE A 67 11.73 -23.50 -2.94
C PHE A 67 11.84 -24.87 -2.28
N ALA A 68 13.05 -25.44 -2.22
CA ALA A 68 13.28 -26.77 -1.64
C ALA A 68 13.02 -26.83 -0.14
N ASN A 69 13.21 -25.71 0.58
CA ASN A 69 13.04 -25.63 2.02
C ASN A 69 11.73 -24.96 2.45
N HIS A 70 10.82 -24.65 1.51
CA HIS A 70 9.58 -23.89 1.77
C HIS A 70 9.82 -22.58 2.55
N ARG A 71 10.92 -21.89 2.23
CA ARG A 71 11.27 -20.60 2.83
C ARG A 71 10.78 -19.46 1.96
N LYS A 72 10.63 -18.30 2.59
CA LYS A 72 10.31 -17.05 1.91
C LYS A 72 11.58 -16.32 1.51
N VAL A 73 11.48 -15.51 0.48
CA VAL A 73 12.56 -14.64 0.00
C VAL A 73 12.22 -13.18 0.25
N LEU A 74 13.22 -12.40 0.63
CA LEU A 74 13.17 -10.94 0.61
C LEU A 74 13.62 -10.45 -0.76
N VAL A 75 12.79 -9.66 -1.43
CA VAL A 75 13.02 -9.26 -2.83
C VAL A 75 12.94 -7.74 -2.93
N GLN A 76 13.96 -7.12 -3.48
CA GLN A 76 13.94 -5.71 -3.88
C GLN A 76 14.12 -5.60 -5.39
N VAL A 77 13.20 -4.92 -6.06
CA VAL A 77 13.29 -4.65 -7.51
C VAL A 77 14.08 -3.39 -7.79
N ASN A 78 14.78 -3.34 -8.93
CA ASN A 78 15.55 -2.20 -9.39
C ASN A 78 14.66 -1.10 -9.98
N LYS A 79 13.71 -0.61 -9.17
CA LYS A 79 12.75 0.43 -9.53
C LYS A 79 12.65 1.46 -8.41
N THR A 80 12.50 2.72 -8.79
CA THR A 80 12.22 3.82 -7.87
C THR A 80 10.72 4.13 -7.79
N SER A 81 10.29 4.61 -6.62
CA SER A 81 8.96 5.15 -6.38
C SER A 81 8.83 6.59 -6.90
N THR A 82 7.62 7.15 -6.85
CA THR A 82 7.31 8.54 -7.23
C THR A 82 8.22 9.56 -6.52
N ASP A 83 8.64 9.27 -5.30
CA ASP A 83 9.51 10.13 -4.48
C ASP A 83 11.01 9.89 -4.74
N GLN A 84 11.38 9.24 -5.86
CA GLN A 84 12.75 8.84 -6.24
C GLN A 84 13.46 7.93 -5.22
N GLN A 85 12.72 7.40 -4.24
CA GLN A 85 13.21 6.43 -3.28
C GLN A 85 13.21 5.02 -3.90
N PRO A 86 14.13 4.13 -3.48
CA PRO A 86 14.09 2.71 -3.79
C PRO A 86 12.71 2.10 -3.50
N THR A 87 12.31 1.10 -4.29
CA THR A 87 11.11 0.32 -3.96
C THR A 87 11.34 -0.45 -2.66
N LYS A 88 10.32 -0.46 -1.80
CA LYS A 88 10.36 -1.21 -0.55
C LYS A 88 10.56 -2.70 -0.83
N PRO A 89 11.50 -3.38 -0.15
CA PRO A 89 11.65 -4.83 -0.24
C PRO A 89 10.35 -5.53 0.18
N VAL A 90 9.99 -6.60 -0.52
CA VAL A 90 8.80 -7.42 -0.27
C VAL A 90 9.21 -8.84 0.09
N ILE A 91 8.45 -9.47 0.99
CA ILE A 91 8.63 -10.87 1.35
C ILE A 91 7.70 -11.70 0.48
N GLU A 92 8.25 -12.62 -0.29
CA GLU A 92 7.52 -13.43 -1.26
C GLU A 92 7.80 -14.92 -1.05
N GLU A 93 6.86 -15.75 -1.47
CA GLU A 93 7.05 -17.19 -1.54
C GLU A 93 7.44 -17.57 -2.97
N VAL A 94 8.48 -18.40 -3.12
CA VAL A 94 8.87 -18.93 -4.42
C VAL A 94 7.98 -20.13 -4.74
N THR A 95 7.08 -19.99 -5.71
CA THR A 95 6.19 -21.09 -6.13
C THR A 95 6.72 -21.84 -7.35
N ALA A 96 7.53 -21.19 -8.17
CA ALA A 96 8.26 -21.78 -9.30
C ALA A 96 9.44 -20.86 -9.65
N PHE A 97 10.43 -21.36 -10.37
CA PHE A 97 11.54 -20.55 -10.87
C PHE A 97 12.14 -21.20 -12.12
N ASP A 98 12.83 -20.39 -12.92
CA ASP A 98 13.57 -20.82 -14.09
C ASP A 98 14.88 -20.03 -14.23
N GLU A 99 15.47 -20.05 -15.43
CA GLU A 99 16.73 -19.35 -15.72
C GLU A 99 16.58 -17.82 -15.75
N CYS A 100 15.39 -17.30 -16.03
CA CYS A 100 15.11 -15.89 -16.25
C CYS A 100 14.49 -15.20 -15.03
N GLY A 101 13.89 -15.96 -14.11
CA GLY A 101 13.22 -15.40 -12.94
C GLY A 101 12.56 -16.42 -12.04
N PHE A 102 11.73 -15.90 -11.14
CA PHE A 102 10.89 -16.72 -10.26
C PHE A 102 9.47 -16.20 -10.19
N TRP A 103 8.55 -17.10 -9.81
CA TRP A 103 7.14 -16.81 -9.63
C TRP A 103 6.78 -16.83 -8.16
N SER A 104 5.92 -15.88 -7.79
CA SER A 104 5.14 -15.93 -6.56
C SER A 104 3.67 -15.91 -6.91
N GLY A 105 3.04 -17.09 -6.91
CA GLY A 105 1.69 -17.29 -7.42
C GLY A 105 1.61 -16.94 -8.91
N SER A 106 0.84 -15.90 -9.25
CA SER A 106 0.70 -15.41 -10.63
C SER A 106 1.69 -14.31 -11.02
N LYS A 107 2.51 -13.82 -10.08
CA LYS A 107 3.46 -12.72 -10.31
C LYS A 107 4.82 -13.27 -10.70
N HIS A 108 5.38 -12.76 -11.79
CA HIS A 108 6.72 -13.12 -12.25
C HIS A 108 7.73 -12.02 -11.94
N TYR A 109 8.87 -12.40 -11.38
CA TYR A 109 10.01 -11.55 -11.07
C TYR A 109 11.19 -11.95 -11.94
N GLN A 110 11.47 -11.15 -12.98
CA GLN A 110 12.65 -11.34 -13.83
C GLN A 110 13.92 -10.96 -13.06
N TYR A 111 14.94 -11.80 -13.08
CA TYR A 111 16.20 -11.54 -12.35
C TYR A 111 16.87 -10.24 -12.79
N GLU A 112 16.76 -9.86 -14.08
CA GLU A 112 17.27 -8.59 -14.61
C GLU A 112 16.64 -7.35 -13.96
N LEU A 113 15.43 -7.48 -13.42
CA LEU A 113 14.70 -6.40 -12.75
C LEU A 113 14.80 -6.50 -11.22
N VAL A 114 15.35 -7.59 -10.70
CA VAL A 114 15.61 -7.77 -9.28
C VAL A 114 16.98 -7.18 -8.97
N ARG A 115 17.04 -6.37 -7.91
CA ARG A 115 18.30 -5.87 -7.38
C ARG A 115 18.83 -6.79 -6.30
N HIS A 116 17.97 -7.16 -5.34
CA HIS A 116 18.37 -7.94 -4.18
C HIS A 116 17.41 -9.10 -3.97
N LEU A 117 17.97 -10.27 -3.67
CA LEU A 117 17.25 -11.46 -3.30
C LEU A 117 17.98 -12.17 -2.16
N GLU A 118 17.26 -12.46 -1.07
CA GLU A 118 17.79 -13.15 0.12
C GLU A 118 16.77 -14.18 0.61
N VAL A 119 17.25 -15.34 1.07
CA VAL A 119 16.41 -16.36 1.71
C VAL A 119 16.26 -16.04 3.20
N ILE A 120 15.02 -15.91 3.68
CA ILE A 120 14.72 -15.68 5.09
C ILE A 120 14.81 -17.02 5.82
N LYS A 121 15.67 -17.08 6.84
CA LYS A 121 15.92 -18.29 7.66
C LYS A 121 15.02 -18.38 8.88
#